data_AF-A0AA41BJX7-F1
#
_entry.id   AF-A0AA41BJX7-F1
#
_cell.length_a   1.000
_cell.length_b   1.000
_cell.length_c   1.000
_cell.angle_alpha   90.00
_cell.angle_beta   90.00
_cell.angle_gamma   90.00
#
_symmetry.space_group_name_H-M   'P 1'
#
loop_
_entity.id
_entity.type
_entity.pdbx_description
1 polymer ?
#
loop_
_entity_poly.entity_id
_entity_poly.type
_entity_poly.pdbx_seq_one_letter_code
_entity_poly.pdbx_strand_id
1 'polypeptide(L)'
;MFGDPVKNEKGWEVKRLKDVIYGIDSGWSPVCEDYSRSIESEKEILKLGSVTKCKFDPTANKKLPEELEEKKLIEVKDGDVLFTRKNTKELVAAACYVFKTPCNLFLSDLIFRLNYNSDLLNGIYLSNLITEEKYRKQIQSLATGSAGSMPNISKEKLMNFYTLVLPISIQNKFAEFVENIQLQKIQYQRSLIDLETLYSSLSQKAFNGELTANQKSSSTVSAPWLARETSLHVIATDSNKERTTLQKIDKIKAAFSSKKEEQSFLKRKILGSYIINQSLDDSQFGDVKFEKLLHLSEYLILKRNFGQHYVQKVAGPYDNKFTILFFQQIEKDRWFRRTKKEKQFHFQQGEKHESSTKTYNYFSEEELGAIQGLIGLFKKANYEKVEVVSTLYAVWNNRIIKGEPIEDNLLKEDFLNWDPKKEKYQNRLDNAIVWMREKNLVPDGWGPLIEKTK
;
A
#
# COMPACT_ATOMS: atom_id res chain seq x y z
N MET A 1 -31.46 6.54 -6.55
CA MET A 1 -32.22 6.73 -5.29
C MET A 1 -32.57 8.20 -5.04
N PHE A 2 -31.61 9.13 -5.10
CA PHE A 2 -31.77 10.49 -4.59
C PHE A 2 -32.00 11.60 -5.63
N GLY A 3 -31.69 11.34 -6.91
CA GLY A 3 -31.63 12.39 -7.95
C GLY A 3 -30.27 13.08 -7.97
N ASP A 4 -30.12 14.12 -8.79
CA ASP A 4 -28.92 14.96 -8.79
C ASP A 4 -28.92 15.87 -7.53
N PRO A 5 -27.93 15.75 -6.63
CA PRO A 5 -27.90 16.49 -5.37
C PRO A 5 -27.63 17.99 -5.54
N VAL A 6 -27.18 18.41 -6.72
CA VAL A 6 -26.97 19.83 -7.04
C VAL A 6 -28.26 20.45 -7.59
N LYS A 7 -28.95 19.74 -8.49
CA LYS A 7 -30.20 20.23 -9.08
C LYS A 7 -31.40 20.09 -8.15
N ASN A 8 -31.34 19.14 -7.20
CA ASN A 8 -32.43 18.81 -6.29
C ASN A 8 -33.77 18.58 -7.02
N GLU A 9 -33.75 17.78 -8.10
CA GLU A 9 -34.92 17.53 -8.97
C GLU A 9 -36.13 16.94 -8.22
N LYS A 10 -35.89 16.33 -7.06
CA LYS A 10 -36.91 15.73 -6.20
C LYS A 10 -37.44 16.68 -5.12
N GLY A 11 -36.96 17.92 -5.06
CA GLY A 11 -37.46 18.95 -4.13
C GLY A 11 -37.23 18.63 -2.66
N TRP A 12 -36.11 17.98 -2.32
CA TRP A 12 -35.76 17.68 -0.93
C TRP A 12 -35.51 18.95 -0.12
N GLU A 13 -35.71 18.87 1.18
CA GLU A 13 -35.52 19.98 2.11
C GLU A 13 -34.05 20.44 2.10
N VAL A 14 -33.83 21.76 1.99
CA VAL A 14 -32.50 22.37 2.01
C VAL A 14 -32.32 23.10 3.33
N LYS A 15 -31.34 22.69 4.14
CA LYS A 15 -30.98 23.36 5.42
C LYS A 15 -29.55 23.81 5.39
N ARG A 16 -29.16 24.72 6.30
CA ARG A 16 -27.74 24.99 6.50
C ARG A 16 -27.12 23.87 7.31
N LEU A 17 -25.83 23.59 7.07
CA LEU A 17 -25.13 22.52 7.76
C LEU A 17 -25.18 22.71 9.29
N LYS A 18 -25.08 23.95 9.77
CA LYS A 18 -25.22 24.30 11.19
C LYS A 18 -26.55 23.88 11.83
N ASP A 19 -27.61 23.68 11.03
CA ASP A 19 -28.93 23.30 11.54
C ASP A 19 -29.06 21.77 11.68
N VAL A 20 -28.10 21.02 11.14
CA VAL A 20 -28.10 19.54 11.10
C VAL A 20 -26.88 18.90 11.76
N ILE A 21 -25.82 19.68 12.03
CA ILE A 21 -24.66 19.25 12.81
C ILE A 21 -24.51 20.08 14.09
N TYR A 22 -24.23 19.42 15.21
CA TYR A 22 -24.01 20.01 16.52
C TYR A 22 -22.72 20.83 16.60
N GLY A 23 -21.74 20.52 15.75
CA GLY A 23 -20.48 21.24 15.73
C GLY A 23 -19.42 20.56 14.87
N ILE A 24 -18.26 21.21 14.83
CA ILE A 24 -17.08 20.71 14.13
C ILE A 24 -15.90 20.68 15.08
N ASP A 25 -15.43 19.48 15.39
CA ASP A 25 -14.21 19.29 16.15
C ASP A 25 -13.00 19.40 15.22
N SER A 26 -11.92 19.96 15.76
CA SER A 26 -10.62 19.98 15.09
C SER A 26 -9.62 19.42 16.06
N GLY A 27 -8.81 18.49 15.60
CA GLY A 27 -7.71 17.97 16.40
C GLY A 27 -6.59 18.99 16.57
N TRP A 28 -5.48 18.52 17.13
CA TRP A 28 -4.28 19.31 17.38
C TRP A 28 -3.06 18.59 16.80
N SER A 29 -2.20 19.30 16.06
CA SER A 29 -0.99 18.72 15.47
C SER A 29 0.29 19.19 16.16
N PRO A 30 0.95 18.35 16.97
CA PRO A 30 2.30 18.59 17.45
C PRO A 30 3.33 18.38 16.33
N VAL A 31 4.56 18.88 16.52
CA VAL A 31 5.71 18.43 15.73
C VAL A 31 5.96 16.96 16.10
N CYS A 32 5.67 16.07 15.16
CA CYS A 32 5.74 14.62 15.37
C CYS A 32 6.79 14.00 14.44
N GLU A 33 7.50 12.98 14.94
CA GLU A 33 8.40 12.17 14.12
C GLU A 33 7.62 11.40 13.04
N ASP A 34 8.18 11.29 11.84
CA ASP A 34 7.48 10.78 10.65
C ASP A 34 7.59 9.25 10.48
N TYR A 35 7.36 8.49 11.56
CA TYR A 35 7.33 7.03 11.54
C TYR A 35 5.91 6.50 11.81
N SER A 36 5.51 5.47 11.05
CA SER A 36 4.28 4.70 11.28
C SER A 36 4.57 3.50 12.20
N ARG A 37 3.57 3.13 13.00
CA ARG A 37 3.54 2.10 14.05
C ARG A 37 4.49 0.89 13.97
N SER A 38 4.99 0.47 15.14
CA SER A 38 5.42 -0.91 15.43
C SER A 38 4.62 -1.61 16.56
N ILE A 39 3.88 -0.89 17.42
CA ILE A 39 3.19 -1.45 18.61
C ILE A 39 1.78 -0.88 18.86
N GLU A 40 0.76 -1.74 18.91
CA GLU A 40 -0.24 -1.90 20.02
C GLU A 40 -0.83 -0.69 20.78
N SER A 41 0.03 0.08 21.45
CA SER A 41 -0.30 0.85 22.65
C SER A 41 0.17 2.30 22.62
N GLU A 42 0.76 2.75 21.52
CA GLU A 42 1.25 4.12 21.39
C GLU A 42 0.15 5.06 20.88
N LYS A 43 0.18 6.33 21.33
CA LYS A 43 -0.77 7.37 20.90
C LYS A 43 -0.36 7.88 19.51
N GLU A 44 -1.30 7.91 18.56
CA GLU A 44 -1.03 8.28 17.17
C GLU A 44 -1.97 9.37 16.66
N ILE A 45 -1.50 10.20 15.74
CA ILE A 45 -2.24 11.30 15.12
C ILE A 45 -2.45 11.04 13.64
N LEU A 46 -3.66 11.24 13.15
CA LEU A 46 -4.00 11.06 11.74
C LEU A 46 -3.25 12.05 10.83
N LYS A 47 -2.60 11.53 9.78
CA LYS A 47 -2.11 12.34 8.67
C LYS A 47 -3.27 12.73 7.77
N LEU A 48 -3.11 13.82 7.02
CA LEU A 48 -4.07 14.24 5.98
C LEU A 48 -4.42 13.10 4.99
N GLY A 49 -3.45 12.24 4.67
CA GLY A 49 -3.61 11.08 3.80
C GLY A 49 -4.67 10.07 4.23
N SER A 50 -5.04 10.03 5.53
CA SER A 50 -6.04 9.11 6.09
C SER A 50 -7.46 9.32 5.56
N VAL A 51 -7.75 10.49 4.99
CA VAL A 51 -9.09 10.86 4.48
C VAL A 51 -9.05 11.28 3.01
N THR A 52 -7.89 11.69 2.48
CA THR A 52 -7.73 12.26 1.12
C THR A 52 -8.40 11.45 -0.01
N LYS A 53 -8.44 10.11 0.11
CA LYS A 53 -9.05 9.20 -0.89
C LYS A 53 -10.56 8.97 -0.71
N CYS A 54 -11.24 9.78 0.11
CA CYS A 54 -12.64 9.59 0.55
C CYS A 54 -12.91 8.21 1.17
N LYS A 55 -11.87 7.59 1.72
CA LYS A 55 -11.92 6.32 2.43
C LYS A 55 -11.04 6.48 3.66
N PHE A 56 -11.56 6.02 4.79
CA PHE A 56 -10.81 6.05 6.03
C PHE A 56 -9.66 5.05 5.97
N ASP A 57 -8.43 5.55 6.12
CA ASP A 57 -7.22 4.75 6.23
C ASP A 57 -6.55 5.00 7.59
N PRO A 58 -6.73 4.08 8.56
CA PRO A 58 -6.16 4.25 9.90
C PRO A 58 -4.63 4.10 9.93
N THR A 59 -4.00 3.59 8.86
CA THR A 59 -2.54 3.37 8.79
C THR A 59 -1.76 4.63 8.43
N ALA A 60 -2.44 5.63 7.87
CA ALA A 60 -1.86 6.93 7.53
C ALA A 60 -1.80 7.84 8.76
N ASN A 61 -0.87 7.55 9.68
CA ASN A 61 -0.73 8.25 10.96
C ASN A 61 0.74 8.59 11.29
N LYS A 62 0.95 9.39 12.35
CA LYS A 62 2.27 9.70 12.97
C LYS A 62 2.21 9.38 14.46
N LYS A 63 3.34 8.98 15.05
CA LYS A 63 3.46 8.80 16.50
C LYS A 63 3.41 10.16 17.22
N LEU A 64 2.63 10.27 18.30
CA LEU A 64 2.72 11.42 19.20
C LEU A 64 3.91 11.27 20.16
N PRO A 65 4.65 12.35 20.44
CA PRO A 65 5.59 12.41 21.56
C PRO A 65 4.94 12.03 22.90
N GLU A 66 5.70 11.36 23.78
CA GLU A 66 5.21 10.85 25.07
C GLU A 66 4.87 11.97 26.09
N GLU A 67 5.45 13.16 25.94
CA GLU A 67 5.37 14.27 26.90
C GLU A 67 4.18 15.24 26.66
N LEU A 68 3.14 14.82 25.95
CA LEU A 68 2.07 15.73 25.52
C LEU A 68 0.86 15.78 26.47
N GLU A 69 0.37 17.00 26.74
CA GLU A 69 -0.87 17.24 27.47
C GLU A 69 -2.07 16.57 26.80
N GLU A 70 -2.68 15.59 27.49
CA GLU A 70 -3.84 14.84 26.98
C GLU A 70 -5.08 15.70 26.70
N LYS A 71 -5.16 16.90 27.30
CA LYS A 71 -6.34 17.77 27.27
C LYS A 71 -6.71 18.31 25.87
N LYS A 72 -5.83 18.17 24.86
CA LYS A 72 -6.08 18.63 23.48
C LYS A 72 -6.30 17.51 22.47
N LEU A 73 -6.27 16.26 22.91
CA LEU A 73 -6.38 15.11 22.01
C LEU A 73 -7.83 14.66 21.85
N ILE A 74 -8.28 14.56 20.60
CA ILE A 74 -9.63 14.10 20.27
C ILE A 74 -9.51 12.76 19.56
N GLU A 75 -9.92 11.69 20.23
CA GLU A 75 -9.88 10.34 19.68
C GLU A 75 -10.97 10.15 18.61
N VAL A 76 -10.60 9.47 17.54
CA VAL A 76 -11.49 9.06 16.45
C VAL A 76 -12.30 7.84 16.91
N LYS A 77 -13.61 7.85 16.64
CA LYS A 77 -14.52 6.78 17.03
C LYS A 77 -15.24 6.18 15.82
N ASP A 78 -15.66 4.93 15.98
CA ASP A 78 -16.60 4.28 15.05
C ASP A 78 -17.87 5.16 14.93
N GLY A 79 -18.29 5.43 13.69
CA GLY A 79 -19.42 6.30 13.39
C GLY A 79 -19.06 7.76 13.09
N ASP A 80 -17.80 8.16 13.30
CA ASP A 80 -17.36 9.52 13.00
C ASP A 80 -17.36 9.78 11.48
N VAL A 81 -17.73 11.02 11.11
CA VAL A 81 -17.56 11.53 9.74
C VAL A 81 -16.40 12.51 9.74
N LEU A 82 -15.33 12.14 9.03
CA LEU A 82 -14.12 12.94 8.92
C LEU A 82 -14.13 13.75 7.63
N PHE A 83 -13.57 14.96 7.67
CA PHE A 83 -13.53 15.92 6.57
C PHE A 83 -12.18 16.63 6.48
N THR A 84 -11.57 16.71 5.28
CA THR A 84 -10.31 17.42 5.10
C THR A 84 -10.53 18.91 4.85
N ARG A 85 -10.04 19.75 5.78
CA ARG A 85 -10.18 21.20 5.68
C ARG A 85 -9.18 21.86 4.73
N LYS A 86 -7.97 21.30 4.60
CA LYS A 86 -6.83 21.91 3.92
C LYS A 86 -6.06 20.85 3.14
N ASN A 87 -5.98 21.01 1.83
CA ASN A 87 -5.23 20.13 0.92
C ASN A 87 -4.99 20.89 -0.40
N THR A 88 -4.39 20.24 -1.41
CA THR A 88 -4.38 20.78 -2.78
C THR A 88 -5.81 20.96 -3.31
N LYS A 89 -5.97 21.77 -4.35
CA LYS A 89 -7.28 22.16 -4.88
C LYS A 89 -8.12 20.95 -5.32
N GLU A 90 -7.52 19.90 -5.90
CA GLU A 90 -8.28 18.69 -6.27
C GLU A 90 -8.64 17.81 -5.06
N LEU A 91 -7.85 17.87 -3.98
CA LEU A 91 -7.90 16.91 -2.87
C LEU A 91 -8.58 17.47 -1.61
N VAL A 92 -8.93 18.76 -1.59
CA VAL A 92 -9.67 19.39 -0.49
C VAL A 92 -11.12 18.91 -0.47
N ALA A 93 -11.80 19.05 0.67
CA ALA A 93 -13.17 18.60 0.90
C ALA A 93 -13.36 17.08 0.68
N ALA A 94 -12.35 16.28 1.00
CA ALA A 94 -12.51 14.83 1.08
C ALA A 94 -13.26 14.50 2.36
N ALA A 95 -14.21 13.57 2.31
CA ALA A 95 -14.90 13.07 3.49
C ALA A 95 -14.91 11.54 3.52
N CYS A 96 -14.96 10.98 4.72
CA CYS A 96 -15.15 9.54 4.90
C CYS A 96 -15.94 9.24 6.16
N TYR A 97 -16.64 8.11 6.14
CA TYR A 97 -17.27 7.54 7.32
C TYR A 97 -16.35 6.49 7.95
N VAL A 98 -16.18 6.57 9.28
CA VAL A 98 -15.37 5.63 10.05
C VAL A 98 -16.23 4.43 10.43
N PHE A 99 -16.15 3.35 9.65
CA PHE A 99 -16.80 2.09 10.00
C PHE A 99 -16.18 1.47 11.25
N LYS A 100 -14.84 1.46 11.29
CA LYS A 100 -14.02 0.87 12.35
C LYS A 100 -12.72 1.65 12.50
N THR A 101 -12.31 1.90 13.73
CA THR A 101 -11.02 2.53 14.05
C THR A 101 -10.29 1.80 15.17
N PRO A 102 -8.94 1.71 15.13
CA PRO A 102 -8.17 1.27 16.28
C PRO A 102 -8.23 2.30 17.41
N CYS A 103 -8.03 1.84 18.65
CA CYS A 103 -7.88 2.71 19.82
C CYS A 103 -6.60 3.54 19.75
N ASN A 104 -6.57 4.66 20.49
CA ASN A 104 -5.44 5.59 20.60
C ASN A 104 -5.09 6.33 19.29
N LEU A 105 -6.08 6.51 18.42
CA LEU A 105 -5.93 7.26 17.17
C LEU A 105 -6.65 8.61 17.26
N PHE A 106 -5.90 9.68 17.12
CA PHE A 106 -6.34 11.05 17.39
C PHE A 106 -6.42 11.90 16.12
N LEU A 107 -7.34 12.87 16.10
CA LEU A 107 -7.50 13.83 15.00
C LEU A 107 -6.30 14.78 14.91
N SER A 108 -5.91 15.13 13.68
CA SER A 108 -5.03 16.29 13.42
C SER A 108 -5.80 17.57 13.22
N ASP A 109 -5.10 18.70 13.31
CA ASP A 109 -5.65 20.04 13.03
C ASP A 109 -6.15 20.22 11.59
N LEU A 110 -5.68 19.37 10.66
CA LEU A 110 -6.04 19.34 9.24
C LEU A 110 -7.31 18.53 8.94
N ILE A 111 -7.85 17.82 9.93
CA ILE A 111 -9.04 16.99 9.78
C ILE A 111 -10.11 17.49 10.73
N PHE A 112 -11.30 17.71 10.19
CA PHE A 112 -12.50 18.00 10.95
C PHE A 112 -13.28 16.72 11.21
N ARG A 113 -13.83 16.60 12.42
CA ARG A 113 -14.93 15.67 12.69
C ARG A 113 -16.23 16.46 12.66
N LEU A 114 -17.16 16.01 11.83
CA LEU A 114 -18.50 16.58 11.73
C LEU A 114 -19.39 15.87 12.76
N ASN A 115 -19.81 16.58 13.80
CA ASN A 115 -20.70 16.03 14.82
C ASN A 115 -22.15 16.19 14.33
N TYR A 116 -22.67 15.22 13.60
CA TYR A 116 -24.02 15.27 13.02
C TYR A 116 -25.09 14.78 14.00
N ASN A 117 -26.33 15.23 13.82
CA ASN A 117 -27.47 14.70 14.54
C ASN A 117 -27.93 13.39 13.91
N SER A 118 -27.80 12.26 14.63
CA SER A 118 -28.19 10.92 14.16
C SER A 118 -29.67 10.77 13.84
N ASP A 119 -30.53 11.62 14.41
CA ASP A 119 -31.98 11.57 14.16
C ASP A 119 -32.34 12.24 12.83
N LEU A 120 -31.50 13.17 12.35
CA LEU A 120 -31.72 13.93 11.12
C LEU A 120 -30.84 13.45 9.96
N LEU A 121 -29.62 12.98 10.27
CA LEU A 121 -28.62 12.58 9.30
C LEU A 121 -27.97 11.26 9.67
N ASN A 122 -27.84 10.40 8.67
CA ASN A 122 -27.00 9.21 8.75
C ASN A 122 -25.57 9.55 8.27
N GLY A 123 -24.55 9.17 9.04
CA GLY A 123 -23.15 9.46 8.70
C GLY A 123 -22.67 8.83 7.39
N ILE A 124 -23.19 7.65 7.03
CA ILE A 124 -22.89 7.01 5.74
C ILE A 124 -23.49 7.83 4.61
N TYR A 125 -24.73 8.28 4.75
CA TYR A 125 -25.35 9.16 3.76
C TYR A 125 -24.57 10.48 3.61
N LEU A 126 -24.25 11.15 4.72
CA LEU A 126 -23.54 12.43 4.73
C LEU A 126 -22.17 12.32 4.05
N SER A 127 -21.38 11.30 4.40
CA SER A 127 -20.05 11.10 3.83
C SER A 127 -20.10 10.82 2.32
N ASN A 128 -21.08 10.04 1.85
CA ASN A 128 -21.30 9.78 0.43
C ASN A 128 -21.82 11.00 -0.34
N LEU A 129 -22.69 11.81 0.27
CA LEU A 129 -23.16 13.07 -0.31
C LEU A 129 -21.98 14.03 -0.54
N ILE A 130 -21.12 14.22 0.47
CA ILE A 130 -19.93 15.08 0.36
C ILE A 130 -18.94 14.55 -0.68
N THR A 131 -18.83 13.23 -0.83
CA THR A 131 -17.90 12.58 -1.76
C THR A 131 -18.38 12.61 -3.22
N GLU A 132 -19.67 12.79 -3.46
CA GLU A 132 -20.22 12.89 -4.81
C GLU A 132 -19.55 14.04 -5.59
N GLU A 133 -19.17 13.79 -6.84
CA GLU A 133 -18.24 14.66 -7.57
C GLU A 133 -18.76 16.09 -7.74
N LYS A 134 -20.04 16.26 -8.10
CA LYS A 134 -20.64 17.58 -8.33
C LYS A 134 -20.84 18.32 -7.01
N TYR A 135 -21.33 17.61 -5.98
CA TYR A 135 -21.55 18.17 -4.66
C TYR A 135 -20.23 18.56 -3.99
N ARG A 136 -19.20 17.73 -4.12
CA ARG A 136 -17.84 18.01 -3.64
C ARG A 136 -17.28 19.28 -4.27
N LYS A 137 -17.44 19.46 -5.59
CA LYS A 137 -16.97 20.69 -6.28
C LYS A 137 -17.59 21.96 -5.71
N GLN A 138 -18.86 21.90 -5.29
CA GLN A 138 -19.50 23.05 -4.61
C GLN A 138 -18.84 23.34 -3.27
N ILE A 139 -18.56 22.33 -2.45
CA ILE A 139 -17.86 22.51 -1.17
C ILE A 139 -16.43 23.01 -1.39
N GLN A 140 -15.73 22.50 -2.41
CA GLN A 140 -14.38 22.94 -2.76
C GLN A 140 -14.33 24.42 -3.15
N SER A 141 -15.41 24.97 -3.73
CA SER A 141 -15.49 26.40 -4.08
C SER A 141 -15.48 27.33 -2.86
N LEU A 142 -15.81 26.83 -1.66
CA LEU A 142 -15.75 27.57 -0.40
C LEU A 142 -14.30 27.80 0.07
N ALA A 143 -13.35 27.01 -0.44
CA ALA A 143 -11.97 27.03 -0.02
C ALA A 143 -11.27 28.32 -0.47
N THR A 144 -10.55 28.97 0.46
CA THR A 144 -9.84 30.22 0.21
C THR A 144 -8.38 30.12 0.62
N GLY A 145 -7.50 30.83 -0.10
CA GLY A 145 -6.06 30.91 0.18
C GLY A 145 -5.28 31.51 -0.98
N SER A 146 -4.25 32.31 -0.67
CA SER A 146 -3.35 32.96 -1.63
C SER A 146 -2.30 31.98 -2.18
N ALA A 147 -2.01 32.07 -3.49
CA ALA A 147 -0.93 31.38 -4.20
C ALA A 147 -0.92 29.83 -4.13
N GLY A 148 -1.85 29.19 -4.82
CA GLY A 148 -1.58 28.00 -5.65
C GLY A 148 -1.41 26.61 -5.00
N SER A 149 -1.03 26.45 -3.72
CA SER A 149 -0.65 25.09 -3.25
C SER A 149 -1.53 24.44 -2.17
N MET A 150 -2.19 25.19 -1.26
CA MET A 150 -2.99 24.58 -0.17
C MET A 150 -4.22 25.40 0.28
N PRO A 151 -5.31 25.43 -0.52
CA PRO A 151 -6.57 26.06 -0.11
C PRO A 151 -7.15 25.47 1.20
N ASN A 152 -7.80 26.32 1.99
CA ASN A 152 -8.40 25.94 3.28
C ASN A 152 -9.89 26.33 3.36
N ILE A 153 -10.69 25.44 3.94
CA ILE A 153 -12.11 25.64 4.26
C ILE A 153 -12.21 25.93 5.76
N SER A 154 -12.74 27.11 6.12
CA SER A 154 -12.97 27.47 7.52
C SER A 154 -14.22 26.77 8.07
N LYS A 155 -14.25 26.54 9.39
CA LYS A 155 -15.43 25.97 10.08
C LYS A 155 -16.70 26.79 9.79
N GLU A 156 -16.60 28.11 9.87
CA GLU A 156 -17.71 29.03 9.63
C GLU A 156 -18.31 28.90 8.22
N LYS A 157 -17.45 28.82 7.19
CA LYS A 157 -17.91 28.63 5.80
C LYS A 157 -18.59 27.30 5.61
N LEU A 158 -18.04 26.23 6.19
CA LEU A 158 -18.64 24.90 6.11
C LEU A 158 -19.99 24.84 6.85
N MET A 159 -20.10 25.47 8.03
CA MET A 159 -21.34 25.54 8.81
C MET A 159 -22.46 26.31 8.08
N ASN A 160 -22.11 27.32 7.29
CA ASN A 160 -23.07 28.11 6.51
C ASN A 160 -23.41 27.50 5.14
N PHE A 161 -22.79 26.38 4.77
CA PHE A 161 -23.10 25.68 3.52
C PHE A 161 -24.50 25.06 3.55
N TYR A 162 -25.21 25.11 2.43
CA TYR A 162 -26.54 24.52 2.31
C TYR A 162 -26.43 23.05 1.92
N THR A 163 -27.15 22.19 2.64
CA THR A 163 -27.14 20.74 2.45
C THR A 163 -28.56 20.18 2.30
N LEU A 164 -28.65 19.06 1.59
CA LEU A 164 -29.90 18.35 1.39
C LEU A 164 -30.19 17.46 2.59
N VAL A 165 -31.39 17.59 3.14
CA VAL A 165 -31.87 16.79 4.26
C VAL A 165 -32.98 15.90 3.72
N LEU A 166 -32.62 14.66 3.44
CA LEU A 166 -33.59 13.65 3.00
C LEU A 166 -34.29 13.04 4.21
N PRO A 167 -35.49 12.45 4.04
CA PRO A 167 -36.11 11.67 5.11
C PRO A 167 -35.15 10.59 5.62
N ILE A 168 -34.98 10.52 6.95
CA ILE A 168 -34.02 9.61 7.62
C ILE A 168 -34.26 8.14 7.23
N SER A 169 -35.50 7.76 6.95
CA SER A 169 -35.87 6.42 6.48
C SER A 169 -35.19 6.04 5.15
N ILE A 170 -35.08 6.99 4.22
CA ILE A 170 -34.42 6.77 2.92
C ILE A 170 -32.91 6.75 3.11
N GLN A 171 -32.38 7.62 3.98
CA GLN A 171 -30.95 7.63 4.31
C GLN A 171 -30.52 6.29 4.93
N ASN A 172 -31.32 5.75 5.85
CA ASN A 172 -31.04 4.48 6.52
C ASN A 172 -31.13 3.29 5.55
N LYS A 173 -32.10 3.27 4.62
CA LYS A 173 -32.15 2.25 3.55
C LYS A 173 -30.89 2.25 2.69
N PHE A 174 -30.35 3.44 2.40
CA PHE A 174 -29.09 3.54 1.66
C PHE A 174 -27.89 3.11 2.51
N ALA A 175 -27.86 3.52 3.78
CA ALA A 175 -26.81 3.12 4.72
C ALA A 175 -26.75 1.59 4.83
N GLU A 176 -27.90 0.93 5.00
CA GLU A 176 -28.02 -0.53 5.02
C GLU A 176 -27.49 -1.18 3.74
N PHE A 177 -27.82 -0.63 2.57
CA PHE A 177 -27.28 -1.13 1.30
C PHE A 177 -25.76 -1.00 1.23
N VAL A 178 -25.20 0.15 1.64
CA VAL A 178 -23.75 0.38 1.67
C VAL A 178 -23.08 -0.56 2.67
N GLU A 179 -23.65 -0.74 3.85
CA GLU A 179 -23.15 -1.66 4.88
C GLU A 179 -23.15 -3.10 4.36
N ASN A 180 -24.23 -3.55 3.72
CA ASN A 180 -24.31 -4.88 3.10
C ASN A 180 -23.23 -5.08 2.04
N ILE A 181 -22.97 -4.08 1.19
CA ILE A 181 -21.85 -4.13 0.23
C ILE A 181 -20.50 -4.23 0.96
N GLN A 182 -20.30 -3.46 2.04
CA GLN A 182 -19.07 -3.55 2.81
C GLN A 182 -18.89 -4.92 3.46
N LEU A 183 -19.96 -5.50 3.99
CA LEU A 183 -19.95 -6.85 4.55
C LEU A 183 -19.60 -7.90 3.49
N GLN A 184 -20.23 -7.85 2.31
CA GLN A 184 -19.89 -8.75 1.20
C GLN A 184 -18.45 -8.59 0.76
N LYS A 185 -17.97 -7.34 0.64
CA LYS A 185 -16.58 -7.06 0.29
C LYS A 185 -15.61 -7.67 1.30
N ILE A 186 -15.93 -7.54 2.59
CA ILE A 186 -15.15 -8.16 3.67
C ILE A 186 -15.18 -9.69 3.53
N GLN A 187 -16.33 -10.29 3.21
CA GLN A 187 -16.47 -11.73 3.01
C GLN A 187 -15.63 -12.24 1.82
N TYR A 188 -15.70 -11.55 0.67
CA TYR A 188 -14.88 -11.91 -0.50
C TYR A 188 -13.38 -11.77 -0.20
N GLN A 189 -12.97 -10.73 0.53
CA GLN A 189 -11.59 -10.57 0.95
C GLN A 189 -11.13 -11.71 1.88
N ARG A 190 -11.99 -12.19 2.79
CA ARG A 190 -11.69 -13.38 3.62
C ARG A 190 -11.55 -14.63 2.75
N SER A 191 -12.52 -14.88 1.88
CA SER A 191 -12.47 -16.03 0.96
C SER A 191 -11.21 -16.02 0.10
N LEU A 192 -10.74 -14.84 -0.34
CA LEU A 192 -9.50 -14.72 -1.10
C LEU A 192 -8.27 -15.08 -0.25
N ILE A 193 -8.20 -14.61 0.99
CA ILE A 193 -7.10 -14.95 1.92
C ILE A 193 -7.10 -16.46 2.23
N ASP A 194 -8.28 -17.05 2.47
CA ASP A 194 -8.42 -18.47 2.74
C ASP A 194 -7.95 -19.32 1.54
N LEU A 195 -8.33 -18.90 0.32
CA LEU A 195 -7.86 -19.52 -0.93
C LEU A 195 -6.35 -19.41 -1.11
N GLU A 196 -5.76 -18.22 -0.89
CA GLU A 196 -4.31 -18.04 -0.97
C GLU A 196 -3.55 -18.90 0.06
N THR A 197 -4.10 -19.00 1.28
CA THR A 197 -3.53 -19.81 2.36
C THR A 197 -3.62 -21.29 2.02
N LEU A 198 -4.78 -21.74 1.53
CA LEU A 198 -5.00 -23.12 1.09
C LEU A 198 -4.07 -23.48 -0.07
N TYR A 199 -3.97 -22.62 -1.08
CA TYR A 199 -3.07 -22.79 -2.22
C TYR A 199 -1.61 -22.91 -1.75
N SER A 200 -1.18 -22.01 -0.86
CA SER A 200 0.19 -22.03 -0.31
C SER A 200 0.46 -23.34 0.45
N SER A 201 -0.49 -23.80 1.25
CA SER A 201 -0.37 -25.06 1.99
C SER A 201 -0.33 -26.27 1.07
N LEU A 202 -1.23 -26.36 0.08
CA LEU A 202 -1.28 -27.45 -0.88
C LEU A 202 -0.03 -27.49 -1.76
N SER A 203 0.44 -26.32 -2.21
CA SER A 203 1.67 -26.20 -2.99
C SER A 203 2.87 -26.71 -2.20
N GLN A 204 3.03 -26.29 -0.93
CA GLN A 204 4.09 -26.80 -0.06
C GLN A 204 4.01 -28.33 0.11
N LYS A 205 2.82 -28.88 0.38
CA LYS A 205 2.62 -30.32 0.51
C LYS A 205 2.91 -31.08 -0.79
N ALA A 206 2.59 -30.49 -1.95
CA ALA A 206 2.91 -31.06 -3.25
C ALA A 206 4.41 -31.12 -3.48
N PHE A 207 5.12 -30.00 -3.25
CA PHE A 207 6.57 -29.91 -3.46
C PHE A 207 7.38 -30.73 -2.44
N ASN A 208 6.87 -30.92 -1.23
CA ASN A 208 7.46 -31.83 -0.24
C ASN A 208 7.21 -33.32 -0.54
N GLY A 209 6.45 -33.65 -1.59
CA GLY A 209 6.09 -35.04 -1.91
C GLY A 209 5.12 -35.68 -0.91
N GLU A 210 4.47 -34.89 -0.06
CA GLU A 210 3.46 -35.36 0.90
C GLU A 210 2.12 -35.69 0.21
N LEU A 211 1.93 -35.20 -1.02
CA LEU A 211 0.80 -35.53 -1.89
C LEU A 211 1.21 -36.61 -2.90
N THR A 212 1.32 -37.87 -2.45
CA THR A 212 1.48 -39.03 -3.36
C THR A 212 0.14 -39.75 -3.57
N ALA A 213 -0.03 -40.38 -4.74
CA ALA A 213 -1.26 -41.06 -5.18
C ALA A 213 -1.65 -42.33 -4.37
N ASN A 214 -1.08 -42.54 -3.18
CA ASN A 214 -1.25 -43.75 -2.37
C ASN A 214 -1.90 -43.53 -1.02
N GLN A 215 -2.72 -42.49 -0.86
CA GLN A 215 -3.73 -42.52 0.20
C GLN A 215 -4.88 -43.43 -0.27
N LYS A 216 -4.73 -44.73 0.02
CA LYS A 216 -5.86 -45.67 -0.02
C LYS A 216 -7.03 -45.04 0.74
N SER A 217 -8.15 -44.96 0.06
CA SER A 217 -9.46 -44.60 0.58
C SER A 217 -9.77 -45.40 1.86
N SER A 218 -9.55 -44.80 3.03
CA SER A 218 -10.19 -45.23 4.27
C SER A 218 -10.24 -44.10 5.29
N SER A 219 -10.96 -43.05 4.95
CA SER A 219 -11.88 -42.48 5.92
C SER A 219 -12.99 -41.84 5.12
N THR A 220 -14.21 -42.28 5.38
CA THR A 220 -15.42 -41.57 5.00
C THR A 220 -15.22 -40.11 5.41
N VAL A 221 -14.89 -39.24 4.46
CA VAL A 221 -15.06 -37.81 4.67
C VAL A 221 -16.57 -37.64 4.72
N SER A 222 -17.13 -37.80 5.92
CA SER A 222 -18.37 -37.12 6.27
C SER A 222 -18.09 -35.68 5.92
N ALA A 223 -18.72 -35.20 4.85
CA ALA A 223 -18.69 -33.81 4.43
C ALA A 223 -19.81 -33.11 5.21
N PRO A 224 -19.52 -32.52 6.40
CA PRO A 224 -20.55 -31.83 7.17
C PRO A 224 -20.84 -30.45 6.57
N TRP A 225 -20.05 -30.02 5.58
CA TRP A 225 -20.13 -28.72 4.90
C TRP A 225 -20.87 -28.75 3.54
N LEU A 226 -21.28 -29.91 3.05
CA LEU A 226 -22.13 -30.01 1.84
C LEU A 226 -23.64 -30.08 2.15
N ALA A 227 -24.03 -30.02 3.44
CA ALA A 227 -25.43 -30.03 3.88
C ALA A 227 -25.91 -28.69 4.46
N ARG A 228 -25.39 -27.55 3.94
CA ARG A 228 -25.91 -26.22 4.27
C ARG A 228 -26.18 -25.36 3.04
N GLU A 229 -26.74 -25.96 2.01
CA GLU A 229 -27.70 -25.24 1.16
C GLU A 229 -29.09 -25.80 1.47
N THR A 230 -29.80 -25.11 2.37
CA THR A 230 -31.27 -24.96 2.51
C THR A 230 -31.63 -24.70 3.96
N SER A 231 -31.40 -23.45 4.40
CA SER A 231 -32.21 -22.79 5.44
C SER A 231 -32.02 -21.29 5.28
N LEU A 232 -32.68 -20.76 4.25
CA LEU A 232 -33.26 -19.42 4.33
C LEU A 232 -34.19 -19.39 5.56
N HIS A 233 -34.07 -18.33 6.35
CA HIS A 233 -34.91 -17.89 7.48
C HIS A 233 -34.38 -18.13 8.91
N VAL A 234 -34.26 -16.98 9.59
CA VAL A 234 -34.20 -16.72 11.05
C VAL A 234 -32.94 -17.19 11.78
N ILE A 235 -32.01 -16.26 12.06
CA ILE A 235 -31.58 -15.92 13.43
C ILE A 235 -31.19 -14.43 13.45
N ALA A 236 -32.15 -13.57 13.80
CA ALA A 236 -31.83 -12.35 14.51
C ALA A 236 -31.44 -12.73 15.95
N THR A 237 -30.47 -12.01 16.51
CA THR A 237 -30.01 -11.92 17.93
C THR A 237 -28.56 -12.35 18.11
N ASP A 238 -27.64 -11.39 18.21
CA ASP A 238 -27.01 -10.98 19.48
C ASP A 238 -25.80 -10.06 19.19
N SER A 239 -26.07 -8.76 19.12
CA SER A 239 -25.17 -7.70 18.62
C SER A 239 -23.87 -7.51 19.42
N ASN A 240 -23.78 -8.10 20.62
CA ASN A 240 -22.58 -8.00 21.46
C ASN A 240 -21.50 -9.03 21.10
N LYS A 241 -21.87 -10.24 20.66
CA LYS A 241 -20.89 -11.25 20.19
C LYS A 241 -20.27 -10.85 18.86
N GLU A 242 -21.05 -10.27 17.95
CA GLU A 242 -20.55 -9.75 16.67
C GLU A 242 -19.53 -8.62 16.86
N ARG A 243 -19.73 -7.74 17.86
CA ARG A 243 -18.83 -6.62 18.17
C ARG A 243 -17.43 -7.07 18.61
N THR A 244 -17.35 -8.07 19.51
CA THR A 244 -16.08 -8.68 19.92
C THR A 244 -15.42 -9.49 18.80
N THR A 245 -16.22 -10.04 17.88
CA THR A 245 -15.71 -10.82 16.75
C THR A 245 -15.16 -9.90 15.67
N LEU A 246 -15.83 -8.79 15.35
CA LEU A 246 -15.40 -7.77 14.38
C LEU A 246 -14.11 -7.06 14.81
N GLN A 247 -13.97 -6.70 16.10
CA GLN A 247 -12.72 -6.14 16.63
C GLN A 247 -11.57 -7.16 16.60
N LYS A 248 -11.85 -8.43 16.91
CA LYS A 248 -10.87 -9.53 16.70
C LYS A 248 -10.50 -9.66 15.23
N ILE A 249 -11.45 -9.51 14.31
CA ILE A 249 -11.23 -9.60 12.86
C ILE A 249 -10.42 -8.44 12.32
N ASP A 250 -10.64 -7.20 12.76
CA ASP A 250 -9.85 -6.06 12.29
C ASP A 250 -8.44 -6.09 12.87
N LYS A 251 -8.28 -6.54 14.12
CA LYS A 251 -6.97 -6.91 14.67
C LYS A 251 -6.33 -8.05 13.88
N ILE A 252 -7.07 -9.09 13.52
CA ILE A 252 -6.56 -10.19 12.71
C ILE A 252 -6.19 -9.69 11.31
N LYS A 253 -6.99 -8.84 10.65
CA LYS A 253 -6.70 -8.27 9.32
C LYS A 253 -5.53 -7.30 9.33
N ALA A 254 -5.44 -6.43 10.33
CA ALA A 254 -4.29 -5.54 10.51
C ALA A 254 -3.04 -6.37 10.81
N ALA A 255 -3.14 -7.37 11.70
CA ALA A 255 -2.07 -8.31 11.99
C ALA A 255 -1.75 -9.25 10.82
N PHE A 256 -2.69 -9.54 9.92
CA PHE A 256 -2.50 -10.44 8.77
C PHE A 256 -1.99 -9.67 7.54
N SER A 257 -2.42 -8.43 7.34
CA SER A 257 -1.84 -7.51 6.36
C SER A 257 -0.44 -7.09 6.80
N SER A 258 -0.26 -6.78 8.09
CA SER A 258 1.07 -6.53 8.64
C SER A 258 1.91 -7.80 8.58
N LYS A 259 1.39 -9.00 8.91
CA LYS A 259 2.12 -10.26 8.72
C LYS A 259 2.41 -10.57 7.26
N LYS A 260 1.52 -10.27 6.31
CA LYS A 260 1.74 -10.50 4.88
C LYS A 260 2.78 -9.52 4.33
N GLU A 261 2.72 -8.25 4.71
CA GLU A 261 3.75 -7.26 4.39
C GLU A 261 5.08 -7.57 5.09
N GLU A 262 5.06 -8.02 6.34
CA GLU A 262 6.23 -8.43 7.12
C GLU A 262 6.85 -9.71 6.57
N GLN A 263 6.04 -10.69 6.16
CA GLN A 263 6.51 -11.90 5.47
C GLN A 263 7.07 -11.57 4.09
N SER A 264 6.40 -10.71 3.31
CA SER A 264 6.90 -10.22 2.02
C SER A 264 8.21 -9.47 2.17
N PHE A 265 8.31 -8.57 3.15
CA PHE A 265 9.53 -7.86 3.49
C PHE A 265 10.63 -8.83 3.93
N LEU A 266 10.32 -9.82 4.78
CA LEU A 266 11.27 -10.83 5.24
C LEU A 266 11.83 -11.64 4.06
N LYS A 267 10.97 -12.07 3.13
CA LYS A 267 11.38 -12.80 1.91
C LYS A 267 12.34 -11.96 1.05
N ARG A 268 12.02 -10.68 0.82
CA ARG A 268 12.90 -9.78 0.06
C ARG A 268 14.18 -9.44 0.82
N LYS A 269 14.13 -9.36 2.15
CA LYS A 269 15.31 -9.18 3.01
C LYS A 269 16.25 -10.38 2.92
N ILE A 270 15.71 -11.61 2.88
CA ILE A 270 16.49 -12.84 2.66
C ILE A 270 17.18 -12.76 1.30
N LEU A 271 16.44 -12.43 0.23
CA LEU A 271 16.99 -12.24 -1.12
C LEU A 271 18.09 -11.18 -1.16
N GLY A 272 17.83 -10.01 -0.59
CA GLY A 272 18.79 -8.91 -0.54
C GLY A 272 20.05 -9.30 0.23
N SER A 273 19.91 -10.01 1.35
CA SER A 273 21.05 -10.52 2.12
C SER A 273 21.85 -11.55 1.33
N TYR A 274 21.18 -12.42 0.57
CA TYR A 274 21.82 -13.37 -0.34
C TYR A 274 22.65 -12.66 -1.41
N ILE A 275 22.08 -11.64 -2.08
CA ILE A 275 22.80 -10.87 -3.11
C ILE A 275 24.04 -10.20 -2.53
N ILE A 276 23.95 -9.58 -1.35
CA ILE A 276 25.11 -8.96 -0.69
C ILE A 276 26.16 -10.03 -0.39
N ASN A 277 25.77 -11.16 0.20
CA ASN A 277 26.69 -12.23 0.57
C ASN A 277 27.46 -12.81 -0.62
N GLN A 278 26.79 -13.02 -1.75
CA GLN A 278 27.45 -13.50 -2.98
C GLN A 278 28.33 -12.45 -3.67
N SER A 279 28.29 -11.19 -3.21
CA SER A 279 28.98 -10.06 -3.82
C SER A 279 29.98 -9.36 -2.89
N LEU A 280 30.25 -9.90 -1.69
CA LEU A 280 31.17 -9.27 -0.72
C LEU A 280 32.62 -9.18 -1.21
N ASP A 281 33.03 -10.06 -2.12
CA ASP A 281 34.37 -10.07 -2.71
C ASP A 281 34.48 -9.18 -3.96
N ASP A 282 33.39 -8.55 -4.40
CA ASP A 282 33.35 -7.62 -5.52
C ASP A 282 33.62 -6.19 -5.03
N SER A 283 34.80 -5.65 -5.39
CA SER A 283 35.22 -4.31 -4.99
C SER A 283 34.40 -3.17 -5.58
N GLN A 284 33.65 -3.44 -6.66
CA GLN A 284 32.73 -2.49 -7.30
C GLN A 284 31.28 -2.71 -6.85
N PHE A 285 31.05 -3.58 -5.87
CA PHE A 285 29.73 -3.82 -5.31
C PHE A 285 29.35 -2.73 -4.30
N GLY A 286 28.39 -1.91 -4.72
CA GLY A 286 27.77 -0.89 -3.88
C GLY A 286 26.25 -0.90 -3.99
N ASP A 287 25.62 0.09 -3.37
CA ASP A 287 24.16 0.25 -3.32
C ASP A 287 23.50 0.25 -4.71
N VAL A 288 24.05 0.98 -5.69
CA VAL A 288 23.51 0.97 -7.06
C VAL A 288 23.51 -0.46 -7.63
N LYS A 289 24.62 -1.18 -7.50
CA LYS A 289 24.76 -2.53 -8.06
C LYS A 289 23.82 -3.53 -7.36
N PHE A 290 23.72 -3.43 -6.03
CA PHE A 290 22.76 -4.17 -5.24
C PHE A 290 21.33 -3.96 -5.75
N GLU A 291 20.89 -2.71 -5.93
CA GLU A 291 19.51 -2.39 -6.34
C GLU A 291 19.16 -2.95 -7.71
N LYS A 292 20.10 -2.87 -8.66
CA LYS A 292 19.87 -3.40 -10.01
C LYS A 292 19.87 -4.92 -10.06
N LEU A 293 20.73 -5.56 -9.27
CA LEU A 293 20.72 -7.01 -9.13
C LEU A 293 19.44 -7.48 -8.45
N LEU A 294 18.96 -6.79 -7.42
CA LEU A 294 17.68 -7.10 -6.77
C LEU A 294 16.52 -7.02 -7.78
N HIS A 295 16.43 -5.94 -8.55
CA HIS A 295 15.41 -5.79 -9.59
C HIS A 295 15.45 -6.92 -10.62
N LEU A 296 16.62 -7.23 -11.16
CA LEU A 296 16.77 -8.29 -12.15
C LEU A 296 16.47 -9.67 -11.54
N SER A 297 16.92 -9.96 -10.32
CA SER A 297 16.58 -11.20 -9.62
C SER A 297 15.07 -11.35 -9.44
N GLU A 298 14.36 -10.29 -9.08
CA GLU A 298 12.91 -10.34 -8.88
C GLU A 298 12.12 -10.47 -10.19
N TYR A 299 12.48 -9.71 -11.21
CA TYR A 299 11.70 -9.64 -12.47
C TYR A 299 12.10 -10.69 -13.52
N LEU A 300 13.39 -11.04 -13.62
CA LEU A 300 13.86 -12.00 -14.63
C LEU A 300 13.85 -13.43 -14.10
N ILE A 301 14.28 -13.65 -12.85
CA ILE A 301 14.51 -15.00 -12.32
C ILE A 301 13.29 -15.47 -11.53
N LEU A 302 12.94 -14.74 -10.47
CA LEU A 302 11.97 -15.23 -9.49
C LEU A 302 10.53 -15.10 -9.97
N LYS A 303 10.19 -14.01 -10.67
CA LYS A 303 8.84 -13.76 -11.22
C LYS A 303 7.72 -14.04 -10.21
N ARG A 304 7.94 -13.59 -8.97
CA ARG A 304 7.00 -13.72 -7.84
C ARG A 304 6.72 -12.37 -7.21
N ASN A 305 5.47 -12.16 -6.79
CA ASN A 305 5.08 -10.94 -6.09
C ASN A 305 5.45 -11.05 -4.60
N PHE A 306 6.50 -10.33 -4.21
CA PHE A 306 6.95 -10.11 -2.84
C PHE A 306 6.58 -8.70 -2.33
N GLY A 307 5.60 -8.04 -2.94
CA GLY A 307 5.23 -6.66 -2.61
C GLY A 307 6.24 -5.62 -3.11
N GLN A 308 6.97 -5.92 -4.18
CA GLN A 308 7.89 -4.98 -4.81
C GLN A 308 7.16 -3.86 -5.55
N HIS A 309 7.68 -2.64 -5.37
CA HIS A 309 7.14 -1.41 -5.93
C HIS A 309 8.26 -0.57 -6.56
N TYR A 310 8.77 -1.06 -7.69
CA TYR A 310 9.78 -0.33 -8.45
C TYR A 310 9.18 0.89 -9.12
N VAL A 311 9.89 2.02 -8.98
CA VAL A 311 9.57 3.27 -9.64
C VAL A 311 10.79 3.75 -10.44
N GLN A 312 10.51 4.59 -11.43
CA GLN A 312 11.55 5.19 -12.26
C GLN A 312 12.33 6.25 -11.48
N LYS A 313 13.65 6.04 -11.36
CA LYS A 313 14.61 6.99 -10.79
C LYS A 313 15.81 7.19 -11.71
N VAL A 314 16.60 8.23 -11.47
CA VAL A 314 17.78 8.60 -12.29
C VAL A 314 18.69 7.40 -12.57
N ALA A 315 18.98 6.57 -11.55
CA ALA A 315 19.86 5.41 -11.70
C ALA A 315 19.16 4.15 -12.21
N GLY A 316 17.95 4.25 -12.80
CA GLY A 316 17.12 3.10 -13.21
C GLY A 316 16.02 2.74 -12.20
N PRO A 317 15.40 1.54 -12.34
CA PRO A 317 14.34 1.06 -11.43
C PRO A 317 14.80 1.04 -9.98
N TYR A 318 13.98 1.54 -9.07
CA TYR A 318 14.33 1.60 -7.65
C TYR A 318 13.08 1.51 -6.75
N ASP A 319 13.16 0.75 -5.67
CA ASP A 319 12.08 0.60 -4.69
C ASP A 319 12.46 1.33 -3.38
N ASN A 320 12.12 2.61 -3.29
CA ASN A 320 12.45 3.46 -2.15
C ASN A 320 12.02 2.82 -0.80
N LYS A 321 10.80 2.27 -0.74
CA LYS A 321 10.18 1.82 0.51
C LYS A 321 10.93 0.61 1.04
N PHE A 322 11.20 -0.36 0.17
CA PHE A 322 11.93 -1.55 0.55
C PHE A 322 13.38 -1.25 0.91
N THR A 323 14.12 -0.55 0.04
CA THR A 323 15.57 -0.34 0.21
C THR A 323 15.91 0.35 1.53
N ILE A 324 15.18 1.41 1.88
CA ILE A 324 15.44 2.17 3.11
C ILE A 324 15.27 1.27 4.34
N LEU A 325 14.15 0.55 4.42
CA LEU A 325 13.84 -0.35 5.53
C LEU A 325 14.80 -1.55 5.55
N PHE A 326 15.14 -2.11 4.39
CA PHE A 326 16.05 -3.22 4.24
C PHE A 326 17.41 -2.90 4.83
N PHE A 327 18.01 -1.76 4.44
CA PHE A 327 19.32 -1.38 4.94
C PHE A 327 19.32 -1.07 6.44
N GLN A 328 18.30 -0.40 6.95
CA GLN A 328 18.14 -0.17 8.39
C GLN A 328 18.09 -1.49 9.17
N GLN A 329 17.36 -2.48 8.65
CA GLN A 329 17.16 -3.74 9.34
C GLN A 329 18.43 -4.63 9.33
N ILE A 330 19.13 -4.75 8.21
CA ILE A 330 20.35 -5.58 8.15
C ILE A 330 21.50 -5.00 9.00
N GLU A 331 21.55 -3.67 9.15
CA GLU A 331 22.50 -3.00 10.04
C GLU A 331 22.13 -3.18 11.51
N LYS A 332 20.83 -3.04 11.84
CA LYS A 332 20.30 -3.32 13.18
C LYS A 332 20.57 -4.76 13.62
N ASP A 333 20.39 -5.71 12.72
CA ASP A 333 20.66 -7.14 12.96
C ASP A 333 22.15 -7.47 12.93
N ARG A 334 23.01 -6.50 12.60
CA ARG A 334 24.46 -6.61 12.50
C ARG A 334 24.91 -7.69 11.50
N TRP A 335 24.12 -7.94 10.47
CA TRP A 335 24.49 -8.88 9.39
C TRP A 335 25.55 -8.27 8.47
N PHE A 336 25.38 -6.97 8.18
CA PHE A 336 26.26 -6.20 7.32
C PHE A 336 26.49 -4.81 7.89
N ARG A 337 27.63 -4.22 7.55
CA ARG A 337 27.95 -2.81 7.81
C ARG A 337 28.07 -2.10 6.47
N ARG A 338 27.39 -0.97 6.30
CA ARG A 338 27.57 -0.10 5.13
C ARG A 338 28.56 1.01 5.47
N THR A 339 29.55 1.19 4.62
CA THR A 339 30.51 2.29 4.72
C THR A 339 30.41 3.16 3.49
N LYS A 340 30.26 4.47 3.67
CA LYS A 340 30.28 5.41 2.56
C LYS A 340 31.73 5.68 2.17
N LYS A 341 32.10 5.35 0.94
CA LYS A 341 33.37 5.76 0.32
C LYS A 341 33.02 6.65 -0.87
N GLU A 342 33.52 7.89 -0.84
CA GLU A 342 33.20 8.90 -1.85
C GLU A 342 31.68 9.10 -2.04
N LYS A 343 31.16 8.70 -3.22
CA LYS A 343 29.75 8.84 -3.63
C LYS A 343 28.94 7.54 -3.50
N GLN A 344 29.54 6.43 -3.04
CA GLN A 344 28.88 5.12 -2.99
C GLN A 344 29.01 4.44 -1.63
N PHE A 345 27.99 3.64 -1.29
CA PHE A 345 28.03 2.77 -0.13
C PHE A 345 28.62 1.41 -0.51
N HIS A 346 29.54 0.92 0.31
CA HIS A 346 30.14 -0.41 0.18
C HIS A 346 29.75 -1.25 1.39
N PHE A 347 29.66 -2.57 1.19
CA PHE A 347 29.24 -3.52 2.20
C PHE A 347 30.44 -4.24 2.82
N GLN A 348 30.37 -4.48 4.12
CA GLN A 348 31.31 -5.30 4.88
C GLN A 348 30.52 -6.28 5.74
N GLN A 349 31.15 -7.41 6.10
CA GLN A 349 30.55 -8.35 7.04
C GLN A 349 30.33 -7.68 8.41
N GLY A 350 29.14 -7.88 8.97
CA GLY A 350 28.83 -7.47 10.33
C GLY A 350 29.15 -8.56 11.37
N GLU A 351 29.05 -8.21 12.64
CA GLU A 351 29.33 -9.12 13.77
C GLU A 351 28.50 -10.42 13.75
N LYS A 352 27.27 -10.34 13.22
CA LYS A 352 26.33 -11.48 13.15
C LYS A 352 26.10 -11.94 11.71
N HIS A 353 27.10 -11.77 10.83
CA HIS A 353 27.03 -12.13 9.42
C HIS A 353 26.54 -13.57 9.18
N GLU A 354 27.06 -14.57 9.90
CA GLU A 354 26.65 -15.98 9.76
C GLU A 354 25.16 -16.24 10.01
N SER A 355 24.46 -15.33 10.70
CA SER A 355 23.02 -15.46 10.92
C SER A 355 22.21 -15.19 9.65
N SER A 356 22.76 -14.41 8.71
CA SER A 356 22.08 -14.10 7.44
C SER A 356 21.96 -15.33 6.53
N THR A 357 22.98 -16.20 6.50
CA THR A 357 23.01 -17.38 5.62
C THR A 357 22.07 -18.50 6.06
N LYS A 358 21.75 -18.57 7.35
CA LYS A 358 20.80 -19.56 7.92
C LYS A 358 19.34 -19.34 7.48
N THR A 359 19.06 -18.22 6.81
CA THR A 359 17.69 -17.81 6.43
C THR A 359 17.35 -18.08 4.96
N TYR A 360 18.26 -18.70 4.19
CA TYR A 360 18.12 -18.85 2.74
C TYR A 360 17.16 -19.96 2.29
N ASN A 361 16.74 -20.83 3.20
CA ASN A 361 15.89 -22.00 2.93
C ASN A 361 14.52 -21.66 2.28
N TYR A 362 14.20 -20.38 2.13
CA TYR A 362 13.01 -19.91 1.44
C TYR A 362 13.09 -20.06 -0.09
N PHE A 363 14.28 -19.91 -0.68
CA PHE A 363 14.50 -20.03 -2.12
C PHE A 363 15.04 -21.42 -2.44
N SER A 364 14.63 -22.01 -3.56
CA SER A 364 15.17 -23.31 -3.98
C SER A 364 16.65 -23.18 -4.39
N GLU A 365 17.40 -24.28 -4.36
CA GLU A 365 18.79 -24.28 -4.83
C GLU A 365 18.91 -23.86 -6.30
N GLU A 366 17.92 -24.21 -7.12
CA GLU A 366 17.84 -23.78 -8.52
C GLU A 366 17.66 -22.26 -8.64
N GLU A 367 16.75 -21.68 -7.85
CA GLU A 367 16.53 -20.22 -7.82
C GLU A 367 17.77 -19.47 -7.34
N LEU A 368 18.40 -19.95 -6.26
CA LEU A 368 19.63 -19.36 -5.75
C LEU A 368 20.78 -19.52 -6.74
N GLY A 369 20.90 -20.67 -7.41
CA GLY A 369 21.89 -20.92 -8.46
C GLY A 369 21.70 -19.99 -9.66
N ALA A 370 20.46 -19.76 -10.10
CA ALA A 370 20.15 -18.81 -11.15
C ALA A 370 20.50 -17.36 -10.74
N ILE A 371 20.17 -16.96 -9.51
CA ILE A 371 20.54 -15.64 -8.96
C ILE A 371 22.07 -15.50 -8.88
N GLN A 372 22.77 -16.53 -8.43
CA GLN A 372 24.23 -16.55 -8.38
C GLN A 372 24.83 -16.43 -9.79
N GLY A 373 24.25 -17.11 -10.78
CA GLY A 373 24.62 -16.99 -12.19
C GLY A 373 24.47 -15.55 -12.69
N LEU A 374 23.35 -14.90 -12.39
CA LEU A 374 23.12 -13.49 -12.71
C LEU A 374 24.14 -12.56 -12.03
N ILE A 375 24.42 -12.74 -10.73
CA ILE A 375 25.44 -11.99 -10.01
C ILE A 375 26.82 -12.18 -10.67
N GLY A 376 27.14 -13.42 -11.06
CA GLY A 376 28.36 -13.78 -11.77
C GLY A 376 28.57 -13.03 -13.08
N LEU A 377 27.49 -12.73 -13.84
CA LEU A 377 27.57 -11.94 -15.07
C LEU A 377 28.05 -10.50 -14.83
N PHE A 378 27.81 -9.96 -13.63
CA PHE A 378 28.16 -8.57 -13.28
C PHE A 378 29.34 -8.46 -12.32
N LYS A 379 29.84 -9.56 -11.75
CA LYS A 379 30.86 -9.54 -10.69
C LYS A 379 32.13 -8.73 -11.03
N LYS A 380 32.61 -8.77 -12.27
CA LYS A 380 33.77 -7.97 -12.73
C LYS A 380 33.40 -6.66 -13.43
N ALA A 381 32.10 -6.36 -13.53
CA ALA A 381 31.60 -5.20 -14.23
C ALA A 381 31.39 -4.01 -13.30
N ASN A 382 31.60 -2.82 -13.83
CA ASN A 382 31.28 -1.57 -13.14
C ASN A 382 29.77 -1.45 -12.89
N TYR A 383 29.38 -0.73 -11.83
CA TYR A 383 27.98 -0.46 -11.48
C TYR A 383 27.20 0.18 -12.65
N GLU A 384 27.88 0.95 -13.51
CA GLU A 384 27.27 1.54 -14.70
C GLU A 384 26.73 0.49 -15.67
N LYS A 385 27.40 -0.65 -15.82
CA LYS A 385 26.95 -1.71 -16.74
C LYS A 385 25.65 -2.33 -16.24
N VAL A 386 25.55 -2.63 -14.95
CA VAL A 386 24.32 -3.21 -14.38
C VAL A 386 23.19 -2.19 -14.35
N GLU A 387 23.49 -0.90 -14.17
CA GLU A 387 22.51 0.19 -14.28
C GLU A 387 21.91 0.27 -15.67
N VAL A 388 22.75 0.24 -16.70
CA VAL A 388 22.29 0.25 -18.10
C VAL A 388 21.41 -0.97 -18.37
N VAL A 389 21.87 -2.17 -18.01
CA VAL A 389 21.11 -3.41 -18.25
C VAL A 389 19.79 -3.44 -17.50
N SER A 390 19.76 -3.09 -16.21
CA SER A 390 18.52 -3.08 -15.44
C SER A 390 17.52 -2.03 -15.94
N THR A 391 18.00 -0.89 -16.46
CA THR A 391 17.12 0.14 -17.04
C THR A 391 16.59 -0.29 -18.41
N LEU A 392 17.46 -0.85 -19.28
CA LEU A 392 17.07 -1.42 -20.58
C LEU A 392 16.04 -2.55 -20.41
N TYR A 393 16.26 -3.41 -19.41
CA TYR A 393 15.31 -4.47 -19.08
C TYR A 393 13.94 -3.88 -18.71
N ALA A 394 13.89 -2.83 -17.89
CA ALA A 394 12.64 -2.21 -17.48
C ALA A 394 11.89 -1.52 -18.63
N VAL A 395 12.57 -0.78 -19.50
CA VAL A 395 11.91 -0.15 -20.66
C VAL A 395 11.42 -1.18 -21.66
N TRP A 396 12.21 -2.23 -21.90
CA TRP A 396 11.80 -3.35 -22.74
C TRP A 396 10.58 -4.06 -22.14
N ASN A 397 10.60 -4.39 -20.85
CA ASN A 397 9.48 -5.02 -20.17
C ASN A 397 8.22 -4.15 -20.21
N ASN A 398 8.36 -2.83 -20.01
CA ASN A 398 7.25 -1.88 -20.11
C ASN A 398 6.60 -1.91 -21.50
N ARG A 399 7.38 -1.98 -22.58
CA ARG A 399 6.84 -2.10 -23.94
C ARG A 399 6.06 -3.40 -24.13
N ILE A 400 6.58 -4.53 -23.63
CA ILE A 400 5.88 -5.82 -23.70
C ILE A 400 4.52 -5.73 -22.98
N ILE A 401 4.51 -5.17 -21.76
CA ILE A 401 3.28 -5.01 -20.97
C ILE A 401 2.25 -4.12 -21.69
N LYS A 402 2.72 -3.09 -22.42
CA LYS A 402 1.86 -2.18 -23.20
C LYS A 402 1.44 -2.72 -24.57
N GLY A 403 2.02 -3.84 -25.03
CA GLY A 403 1.82 -4.35 -26.38
C GLY A 403 2.46 -3.47 -27.46
N GLU A 404 3.55 -2.77 -27.14
CA GLU A 404 4.28 -1.88 -28.04
C GLU A 404 5.40 -2.62 -28.82
N PRO A 405 5.80 -2.13 -30.01
CA PRO A 405 6.89 -2.73 -30.79
C PRO A 405 8.24 -2.72 -30.04
N ILE A 406 8.98 -3.83 -30.15
CA ILE A 406 10.25 -4.09 -29.47
C ILE A 406 11.41 -3.92 -30.46
N GLU A 407 11.59 -2.71 -30.97
CA GLU A 407 12.70 -2.38 -31.88
C GLU A 407 13.85 -1.72 -31.11
N ASP A 408 15.10 -2.02 -31.48
CA ASP A 408 16.30 -1.52 -30.77
C ASP A 408 16.34 0.01 -30.67
N ASN A 409 15.93 0.70 -31.74
CA ASN A 409 15.89 2.16 -31.76
C ASN A 409 14.88 2.72 -30.75
N LEU A 410 13.73 2.05 -30.61
CA LEU A 410 12.67 2.43 -29.68
C LEU A 410 13.04 2.11 -28.23
N LEU A 411 13.73 1.00 -27.99
CA LEU A 411 14.27 0.67 -26.66
C LEU A 411 15.33 1.68 -26.21
N LYS A 412 16.19 2.12 -27.14
CA LYS A 412 17.18 3.18 -26.90
C LYS A 412 16.50 4.52 -26.61
N GLU A 413 15.47 4.87 -27.37
CA GLU A 413 14.70 6.09 -27.15
C GLU A 413 14.05 6.11 -25.76
N ASP A 414 13.37 5.03 -25.38
CA ASP A 414 12.75 4.91 -24.05
C ASP A 414 13.78 4.97 -22.92
N PHE A 415 14.95 4.37 -23.12
CA PHE A 415 16.05 4.45 -22.17
C PHE A 415 16.55 5.89 -21.99
N LEU A 416 16.69 6.66 -23.08
CA LEU A 416 17.12 8.05 -23.01
C LEU A 416 16.03 8.94 -22.40
N ASN A 417 14.76 8.65 -22.70
CA ASN A 417 13.59 9.30 -22.10
C ASN A 417 13.39 8.95 -20.60
N TRP A 418 14.10 7.94 -20.11
CA TRP A 418 14.05 7.54 -18.71
C TRP A 418 14.45 8.70 -17.77
N ASP A 419 15.55 9.37 -18.08
CA ASP A 419 16.00 10.56 -17.35
C ASP A 419 17.03 11.34 -18.20
N PRO A 420 17.03 12.68 -18.20
CA PRO A 420 18.00 13.46 -18.98
C PRO A 420 19.47 13.07 -18.70
N LYS A 421 19.79 12.62 -17.48
CA LYS A 421 21.16 12.21 -17.12
C LYS A 421 21.59 10.88 -17.76
N LYS A 422 20.70 10.17 -18.46
CA LYS A 422 21.00 8.91 -19.15
C LYS A 422 21.70 9.12 -20.49
N GLU A 423 21.72 10.34 -21.03
CA GLU A 423 22.39 10.69 -22.29
C GLU A 423 23.86 10.25 -22.33
N LYS A 424 24.56 10.31 -21.18
CA LYS A 424 25.94 9.83 -21.04
C LYS A 424 26.17 8.35 -21.40
N TYR A 425 25.10 7.54 -21.47
CA TYR A 425 25.17 6.12 -21.80
C TYR A 425 24.82 5.80 -23.27
N GLN A 426 24.46 6.80 -24.08
CA GLN A 426 23.98 6.61 -25.45
C GLN A 426 24.88 5.69 -26.28
N ASN A 427 26.19 5.93 -26.26
CA ASN A 427 27.19 5.16 -27.02
C ASN A 427 27.39 3.71 -26.52
N ARG A 428 26.75 3.31 -25.42
CA ARG A 428 26.87 1.98 -24.83
C ARG A 428 25.62 1.12 -25.05
N LEU A 429 24.53 1.69 -25.54
CA LEU A 429 23.22 1.02 -25.58
C LEU A 429 23.18 -0.12 -26.59
N ASP A 430 23.72 0.06 -27.80
CA ASP A 430 23.72 -1.00 -28.83
C ASP A 430 24.44 -2.26 -28.32
N ASN A 431 25.66 -2.08 -27.81
CA ASN A 431 26.44 -3.17 -27.20
C ASN A 431 25.72 -3.79 -26.00
N ALA A 432 25.01 -3.01 -25.20
CA ALA A 432 24.27 -3.51 -24.05
C ALA A 432 23.06 -4.37 -24.46
N ILE A 433 22.30 -3.97 -25.48
CA ILE A 433 21.15 -4.72 -25.99
C ILE A 433 21.61 -6.06 -26.58
N VAL A 434 22.66 -6.04 -27.41
CA VAL A 434 23.26 -7.26 -27.97
C VAL A 434 23.71 -8.19 -26.84
N TRP A 435 24.47 -7.66 -25.88
CA TRP A 435 24.94 -8.44 -24.74
C TRP A 435 23.80 -9.02 -23.88
N MET A 436 22.71 -8.27 -23.69
CA MET A 436 21.52 -8.77 -22.98
C MET A 436 20.90 -9.96 -23.70
N ARG A 437 20.79 -9.93 -25.03
CA ARG A 437 20.28 -11.06 -25.83
C ARG A 437 21.20 -12.28 -25.73
N GLU A 438 22.51 -12.07 -25.88
CA GLU A 438 23.52 -13.14 -25.76
C GLU A 438 23.50 -13.83 -24.38
N LYS A 439 23.22 -13.06 -23.33
CA LYS A 439 23.12 -13.57 -21.94
C LYS A 439 21.71 -13.95 -21.52
N ASN A 440 20.76 -13.97 -22.46
CA ASN A 440 19.35 -14.29 -22.22
C ASN A 440 18.68 -13.44 -21.12
N LEU A 441 19.07 -12.17 -21.02
CA LEU A 441 18.50 -11.18 -20.10
C LEU A 441 17.32 -10.45 -20.78
N VAL A 442 16.39 -11.22 -21.32
CA VAL A 442 15.25 -10.71 -22.10
C VAL A 442 13.97 -10.80 -21.26
N PRO A 443 13.20 -9.70 -21.13
CA PRO A 443 11.93 -9.71 -20.39
C PRO A 443 10.83 -10.45 -21.16
N ASP A 444 9.82 -10.91 -20.41
CA ASP A 444 8.64 -11.62 -20.92
C ASP A 444 7.32 -10.90 -20.59
N GLY A 445 7.38 -9.65 -20.11
CA GLY A 445 6.21 -8.87 -19.73
C GLY A 445 5.74 -9.12 -18.29
N TRP A 446 6.53 -9.81 -17.47
CA TRP A 446 6.15 -10.09 -16.08
C TRP A 446 6.31 -8.85 -15.18
N GLY A 447 5.34 -8.64 -14.27
CA GLY A 447 5.36 -7.58 -13.26
C GLY A 447 4.59 -6.30 -13.67
N PRO A 448 4.38 -5.35 -12.74
CA PRO A 448 3.74 -4.07 -13.03
C PRO A 448 4.66 -3.14 -13.83
N LEU A 449 4.06 -2.17 -14.54
CA LEU A 449 4.77 -1.08 -15.21
C LEU A 449 5.62 -0.27 -14.23
N ILE A 450 6.84 0.05 -14.66
CA ILE A 450 7.75 0.90 -13.89
C ILE A 450 7.74 2.30 -14.51
N GLU A 451 7.09 3.24 -13.82
CA GLU A 451 6.86 4.61 -14.31
C GLU A 451 7.41 5.66 -13.33
N LYS A 452 7.50 6.92 -13.79
CA LYS A 452 7.80 8.05 -12.90
C LYS A 452 6.67 8.18 -11.88
N THR A 453 7.03 8.27 -10.60
CA THR A 453 6.10 8.71 -9.56
C THR A 453 5.59 10.10 -9.93
N LYS A 454 4.27 10.23 -10.10
CA LYS A 454 3.57 11.49 -10.34
C LYS A 454 3.75 12.48 -9.20
#